data_AF-A0A820QZR9-F1
#
_entry.id   AF-A0A820QZR9-F1
#
_cell.length_a   1.000
_cell.length_b   1.000
_cell.length_c   1.000
_cell.angle_alpha   90.00
_cell.angle_beta   90.00
_cell.angle_gamma   90.00
#
_symmetry.space_group_name_H-M   'P 1'
#
loop_
_entity.id
_entity.type
_entity.pdbx_description
1 polymer ?
#
loop_
_entity_poly.entity_id
_entity_poly.type
_entity_poly.pdbx_seq_one_letter_code
_entity_poly.pdbx_strand_id
1 'polypeptide(L)'
;PVNQERVYQEIRQELGDDEVTYEKLNQLQYLDMVINETLRMYPPVLRLDRVASKDYQLGNYLIPKGTIIHAPVYPIHHDSEVWLEPEKFIPER
;
A
#
# COMPACT_ATOMS: atom_id res chain seq x y z
N PRO A 1 18.33 3.47 7.46
CA PRO A 1 19.34 4.54 7.36
C PRO A 1 19.43 5.18 5.96
N VAL A 2 19.67 4.40 4.91
CA VAL A 2 19.82 4.93 3.53
C VAL A 2 18.54 5.60 3.01
N ASN A 3 17.39 4.95 3.13
CA ASN A 3 16.11 5.51 2.66
C ASN A 3 15.72 6.77 3.43
N GLN A 4 15.98 6.81 4.74
CA GLN A 4 15.72 7.99 5.57
C GLN A 4 16.58 9.18 5.12
N GLU A 5 17.87 8.96 4.87
CA GLU A 5 18.76 10.01 4.37
C GLU A 5 18.27 10.52 3.01
N ARG A 6 17.87 9.62 2.11
CA ARG A 6 17.36 10.01 0.80
C ARG A 6 16.06 10.82 0.86
N VAL A 7 15.12 10.44 1.74
CA VAL A 7 13.91 11.24 2.02
C VAL A 7 14.29 12.61 2.58
N TYR A 8 15.24 12.67 3.51
CA TYR A 8 15.71 13.95 4.07
C TYR A 8 16.29 14.86 2.98
N GLN A 9 17.13 14.33 2.09
CA GLN A 9 17.70 15.10 0.97
C GLN A 9 16.62 15.59 0.01
N GLU A 10 15.63 14.75 -0.33
CA GLU A 10 14.48 15.16 -1.15
C GLU A 10 13.71 16.31 -0.49
N ILE A 11 13.40 16.20 0.80
CA ILE A 11 12.72 17.25 1.56
C ILE A 11 13.54 18.55 1.53
N ARG A 12 14.85 18.48 1.78
CA ARG A 12 15.71 19.68 1.77
C ARG A 12 15.79 20.32 0.38
N GLN A 13 15.75 19.52 -0.69
CA GLN A 13 15.82 19.99 -2.07
C GLN A 13 14.52 20.66 -2.51
N GLU A 14 13.37 20.01 -2.29
CA GLU A 14 12.08 20.45 -2.83
C GLU A 14 11.36 21.47 -1.92
N LEU A 15 11.55 21.36 -0.59
CA LEU A 15 10.89 22.25 0.38
C LEU A 15 11.79 23.38 0.89
N GLY A 16 13.10 23.15 1.01
CA GLY A 16 14.04 24.12 1.59
C GLY A 16 13.65 24.50 3.03
N ASP A 17 13.62 25.81 3.30
CA ASP A 17 13.13 26.40 4.57
C ASP A 17 11.79 27.14 4.40
N ASP A 18 11.11 26.92 3.27
CA ASP A 18 9.84 27.57 2.95
C ASP A 18 8.66 26.93 3.70
N GLU A 19 7.50 27.60 3.66
CA GLU A 19 6.23 27.03 4.10
C GLU A 19 5.84 25.80 3.26
N VAL A 20 5.35 24.76 3.95
CA VAL A 20 4.89 23.51 3.33
C VAL A 20 3.50 23.71 2.74
N THR A 21 3.41 23.68 1.41
CA THR A 21 2.15 23.76 0.65
C THR A 21 1.79 22.41 0.03
N TYR A 22 0.52 22.21 -0.32
CA TYR A 22 0.05 20.97 -0.96
C TYR A 22 0.76 20.69 -2.29
N GLU A 23 1.00 21.71 -3.10
CA GLU A 23 1.68 21.61 -4.38
C GLU A 23 3.11 21.08 -4.22
N LYS A 24 3.82 21.58 -3.20
CA LYS A 24 5.16 21.12 -2.86
C LYS A 24 5.20 19.71 -2.27
N LEU A 25 4.18 19.32 -1.49
CA LEU A 25 4.09 17.93 -1.00
C LEU A 25 4.01 16.92 -2.15
N ASN A 26 3.32 17.25 -3.23
CA ASN A 26 3.24 16.40 -4.42
C ASN A 26 4.59 16.27 -5.18
N GLN A 27 5.60 17.07 -4.83
CA GLN A 27 6.95 16.96 -5.41
C GLN A 27 7.82 15.92 -4.68
N LEU A 28 7.42 15.48 -3.47
CA LEU A 28 8.16 14.53 -2.64
C LEU A 28 7.87 13.07 -3.08
N GLN A 29 8.31 12.72 -4.28
CA GLN A 29 8.01 11.44 -4.92
C GLN A 29 8.58 10.24 -4.15
N TYR A 30 9.81 10.36 -3.66
CA TYR A 30 10.46 9.29 -2.92
C TYR A 30 9.85 9.09 -1.53
N LEU A 31 9.43 10.17 -0.87
CA LEU A 31 8.63 10.07 0.35
C LEU A 31 7.31 9.30 0.09
N ASP A 32 6.61 9.59 -1.01
CA ASP A 32 5.38 8.86 -1.37
C ASP A 32 5.65 7.37 -1.61
N MET A 33 6.72 7.04 -2.34
CA MET A 33 7.20 5.66 -2.51
C MET A 33 7.45 4.95 -1.16
N VAL A 34 8.12 5.64 -0.23
CA VAL A 34 8.39 5.12 1.12
C VAL A 34 7.10 4.88 1.90
N ILE A 35 6.13 5.79 1.81
CA ILE A 35 4.82 5.64 2.47
C ILE A 35 4.07 4.44 1.88
N ASN A 36 4.01 4.33 0.55
CA ASN A 36 3.32 3.25 -0.14
C ASN A 36 3.92 1.88 0.21
N GLU A 37 5.25 1.74 0.18
CA GLU A 37 5.91 0.48 0.54
C GLU A 37 5.73 0.14 2.04
N THR A 38 5.68 1.16 2.90
CA THR A 38 5.38 0.95 4.33
C THR A 38 3.96 0.41 4.52
N LEU A 39 2.98 0.97 3.81
CA LEU A 39 1.59 0.50 3.87
C LEU A 39 1.40 -0.86 3.21
N ARG A 40 2.21 -1.22 2.21
CA ARG A 40 2.23 -2.56 1.64
C ARG A 40 2.68 -3.57 2.70
N MET A 41 3.85 -3.37 3.30
CA MET A 41 4.42 -4.30 4.28
C MET A 41 3.65 -4.32 5.61
N TYR A 42 3.14 -3.16 6.04
CA TYR A 42 2.47 -3.00 7.34
C TYR A 42 1.11 -2.33 7.18
N PRO A 43 0.14 -2.99 6.50
CA PRO A 43 -1.16 -2.41 6.28
C PRO A 43 -1.89 -2.22 7.61
N PRO A 44 -2.52 -1.05 7.86
CA PRO A 44 -3.29 -0.81 9.08
C PRO A 44 -4.46 -1.79 9.28
N VAL A 45 -4.94 -2.37 8.18
CA VAL A 45 -6.04 -3.33 8.15
C VAL A 45 -5.57 -4.59 7.43
N LEU A 46 -5.50 -5.70 8.16
CA LEU A 46 -4.95 -6.97 7.65
C LEU A 46 -5.88 -7.71 6.68
N ARG A 47 -7.19 -7.44 6.74
CA ARG A 47 -8.20 -8.01 5.84
C ARG A 47 -9.41 -7.09 5.68
N LEU A 48 -10.08 -7.17 4.54
CA LEU A 48 -11.36 -6.51 4.31
C LEU A 48 -12.48 -7.54 4.26
N ASP A 49 -13.60 -7.23 4.92
CA ASP A 49 -14.75 -8.11 4.98
C ASP A 49 -15.89 -7.55 4.11
N ARG A 50 -16.58 -8.44 3.38
CA ARG A 50 -17.81 -8.14 2.63
C ARG A 50 -18.86 -9.20 2.91
N VAL A 51 -20.13 -8.82 2.83
CA VAL A 51 -21.25 -9.77 2.93
C VAL A 51 -21.99 -9.79 1.60
N ALA A 52 -22.18 -10.98 1.03
CA ALA A 52 -22.96 -11.15 -0.18
C ALA A 52 -24.43 -10.75 0.08
N SER A 53 -24.90 -9.66 -0.53
CA SER A 53 -26.27 -9.16 -0.34
C SER A 53 -27.33 -10.00 -1.05
N LYS A 54 -26.89 -10.81 -2.01
CA LYS A 54 -27.66 -11.78 -2.81
C LYS A 54 -26.73 -12.91 -3.25
N ASP A 55 -27.32 -13.99 -3.75
CA ASP A 55 -26.55 -15.03 -4.42
C ASP A 55 -25.75 -14.44 -5.58
N TYR A 56 -24.47 -14.78 -5.67
CA TYR A 56 -23.52 -14.20 -6.62
C TYR A 56 -22.66 -15.29 -7.26
N GLN A 57 -22.65 -15.35 -8.59
CA GLN A 57 -21.80 -16.27 -9.35
C GLN A 57 -20.43 -15.63 -9.59
N LEU A 58 -19.37 -16.18 -8.98
CA LEU A 58 -17.99 -15.77 -9.17
C LEU A 58 -17.22 -16.87 -9.92
N GLY A 59 -17.06 -16.71 -11.25
CA GLY A 59 -16.50 -17.75 -12.10
C GLY A 59 -17.33 -19.04 -11.98
N ASN A 60 -16.69 -20.14 -11.60
CA ASN A 60 -17.36 -21.43 -11.41
C ASN A 60 -17.95 -21.62 -9.99
N TYR A 61 -17.84 -20.62 -9.11
CA TYR A 61 -18.30 -20.70 -7.73
C TYR A 61 -19.59 -19.89 -7.51
N LEU A 62 -20.59 -20.52 -6.89
CA LEU A 62 -21.75 -19.82 -6.37
C LEU A 62 -21.47 -19.36 -4.94
N ILE A 63 -21.60 -18.06 -4.68
CA ILE A 63 -21.53 -17.45 -3.36
C ILE A 63 -22.96 -17.16 -2.89
N PRO A 64 -23.49 -17.90 -1.90
CA PRO A 64 -24.83 -17.65 -1.39
C PRO A 64 -24.97 -16.28 -0.72
N LYS A 65 -26.19 -15.75 -0.71
CA LYS A 65 -26.57 -14.58 0.09
C LYS A 65 -26.21 -14.81 1.56
N GLY A 66 -25.64 -13.79 2.18
CA GLY A 66 -25.22 -13.80 3.59
C GLY A 66 -23.82 -14.35 3.82
N THR A 67 -23.16 -14.91 2.80
CA THR A 67 -21.76 -15.36 2.92
C THR A 67 -20.84 -14.17 3.18
N ILE A 68 -19.99 -14.31 4.20
CA ILE A 68 -18.90 -13.37 4.48
C ILE A 68 -17.72 -13.74 3.59
N ILE A 69 -17.21 -12.76 2.85
CA ILE A 69 -16.04 -12.86 1.99
C ILE A 69 -14.91 -12.08 2.67
N HIS A 70 -13.78 -12.73 2.88
CA HIS A 70 -12.56 -12.12 3.41
C HIS A 70 -11.58 -11.86 2.25
N ALA A 71 -11.19 -10.61 2.05
CA ALA A 71 -10.08 -10.24 1.19
C ALA A 71 -8.80 -10.13 2.04
N PRO A 72 -7.83 -11.04 1.88
CA PRO A 72 -6.66 -11.11 2.73
C PRO A 72 -5.58 -10.10 2.30
N VAL A 73 -5.73 -8.84 2.74
CA VAL A 73 -4.81 -7.73 2.37
C VAL A 73 -3.36 -8.06 2.71
N TYR A 74 -3.08 -8.44 3.96
CA TYR A 74 -1.71 -8.72 4.40
C TYR A 74 -1.08 -9.88 3.61
N PRO A 75 -1.73 -11.05 3.46
CA PRO A 75 -1.20 -12.12 2.61
C PRO A 75 -0.96 -11.71 1.16
N ILE A 76 -1.88 -10.98 0.52
CA ILE A 76 -1.70 -10.53 -0.87
C ILE A 76 -0.48 -9.61 -0.98
N HIS A 77 -0.29 -8.72 -0.02
CA HIS A 77 0.88 -7.83 -0.01
C HIS A 77 2.21 -8.57 0.17
N HIS A 78 2.23 -9.78 0.75
CA HIS A 78 3.45 -10.58 0.97
C HIS A 78 3.56 -11.78 0.02
N ASP A 79 2.66 -11.90 -0.96
CA ASP A 79 2.65 -13.01 -1.90
C ASP A 79 3.81 -12.88 -2.90
N SER A 80 4.70 -13.86 -2.92
CA SER A 80 5.86 -13.90 -3.83
C SER A 80 5.49 -14.11 -5.30
N GLU A 81 4.27 -14.55 -5.61
CA GLU A 81 3.76 -14.62 -6.98
C GLU A 81 3.35 -13.25 -7.51
N VAL A 82 3.01 -12.32 -6.61
CA VAL A 82 2.58 -10.95 -6.95
C VAL A 82 3.74 -9.96 -6.78
N TRP A 83 4.58 -10.14 -5.77
CA TRP A 83 5.65 -9.22 -5.40
C TRP A 83 7.02 -9.92 -5.41
N LEU A 84 7.96 -9.39 -6.18
CA LEU A 84 9.35 -9.85 -6.11
C LEU A 84 9.97 -9.47 -4.76
N GLU A 85 10.56 -10.42 -4.05
CA GLU A 85 11.17 -10.19 -2.73
C GLU A 85 10.23 -9.44 -1.76
N PRO A 86 9.06 -10.01 -1.42
CA PRO A 86 7.96 -9.30 -0.72
C PRO A 86 8.36 -8.80 0.67
N GLU A 87 9.33 -9.47 1.30
CA GLU A 87 9.83 -9.15 2.63
C GLU A 87 10.93 -8.08 2.63
N LYS A 88 11.41 -7.65 1.45
CA LYS A 88 12.39 -6.57 1.34
C LYS A 88 11.66 -5.24 1.19
N PHE A 89 12.04 -4.28 2.01
CA PHE A 89 11.58 -2.90 1.89
C PHE A 89 12.26 -2.21 0.69
N ILE A 90 11.53 -2.10 -0.42
CA ILE A 90 12.00 -1.50 -1.69
C ILE A 90 11.00 -0.41 -2.09
N PRO A 91 11.23 0.87 -1.72
CA PRO A 91 10.32 1.96 -2.05
C PRO A 91 10.00 2.10 -3.54
N GLU A 92 10.97 1.83 -4.42
CA GLU A 92 10.87 2.09 -5.87
C GLU A 92 10.13 1.02 -6.68
N ARG A 93 9.45 0.07 -6.02
CA ARG A 93 8.79 -1.06 -6.69
C ARG A 93 7.43 -0.72 -7.32
#